data_AF-S8BUK8-F1
#
_entry.id   AF-S8BUK8-F1
#
_cell.length_a   1.000
_cell.length_b   1.000
_cell.length_c   1.000
_cell.angle_alpha   90.00
_cell.angle_beta   90.00
_cell.angle_gamma   90.00
#
_symmetry.space_group_name_H-M   'P 1'
#
loop_
_entity.id
_entity.type
_entity.pdbx_description
1 polymer ?
#
loop_
_entity_poly.entity_id
_entity_poly.type
_entity_poly.pdbx_seq_one_letter_code
_entity_poly.pdbx_strand_id
1 'polypeptide(L)'
;MKIGTTHQFSELVWFILRPQYRHNENFIEKLLKWAERIALPPKKLNFYVVRSPYIGFVSISIEMEREKDFSEMIKELDEGIRAYSLVLSDERSTFEAPWLEESDEERLKKIQRPNKRQYTEAEGGLDQKSGLVSSPLMNRRKESSFIHANSSIPTLRTKRYVANKVAQGTKLPASYYDLKALSQPPGVKISDLAGRFWNFKNPGQNTVIYMLDTGYDLQHPELENIKVQDWLDPYVFPWDEQNDINRLYPYHGMHGTSVLSKCAGRTVGVSQAAAYVLVRYIDGRVRGNYDTFADALVQIYDHIRSRNSDKKCVLNIAARFPVYIGTTKTQFEAQRRLHMEDIFIKLAGLPNLIIVTGAGNAFMYERNSESYPSVFADHFFIGQKMVVVAGYHPWTGHEVFPGVKETKVWAPAARVSTACWYLNGSPTENKYKVAPTDFDKKRQICYKEGISYGIPLVSGLLANWLSSGIDTDLVINYMYRLAYPRADNGPAVLYNGIKIQDWPREFWPNWYKKNANRI
;
A
#
# COMPACT_ATOMS: atom_id res chain seq x y z
N MET A 1 -33.78 22.46 8.29
CA MET A 1 -33.50 21.28 7.44
C MET A 1 -32.30 20.57 8.06
N LYS A 2 -32.43 19.29 8.48
CA LYS A 2 -31.30 18.56 9.10
C LYS A 2 -30.37 18.06 7.98
N ILE A 3 -29.11 18.48 8.02
CA ILE A 3 -28.04 18.01 7.14
C ILE A 3 -27.91 16.50 7.40
N GLY A 4 -28.36 15.65 6.48
CA GLY A 4 -28.30 14.19 6.64
C GLY A 4 -29.49 13.40 6.06
N THR A 5 -30.65 14.02 5.84
CA THR A 5 -31.81 13.34 5.19
C THR A 5 -31.81 13.46 3.66
N THR A 6 -30.92 14.28 3.09
CA THR A 6 -30.85 14.57 1.64
C THR A 6 -30.06 13.54 0.84
N HIS A 7 -29.25 12.69 1.47
CA HIS A 7 -28.44 11.69 0.77
C HIS A 7 -29.29 10.63 0.02
N GLN A 8 -30.57 10.48 0.35
CA GLN A 8 -31.49 9.61 -0.42
C GLN A 8 -31.92 10.23 -1.75
N PHE A 9 -31.69 11.53 -1.93
CA PHE A 9 -32.14 12.32 -3.09
C PHE A 9 -30.99 12.97 -3.85
N SER A 10 -29.75 12.68 -3.46
CA SER A 10 -28.57 13.22 -4.09
C SER A 10 -27.89 12.21 -5.02
N GLU A 11 -27.16 12.76 -5.98
CA GLU A 11 -26.33 12.04 -6.93
C GLU A 11 -24.89 12.51 -6.76
N LEU A 12 -23.94 11.58 -6.73
CA LEU A 12 -22.51 11.89 -6.72
C LEU A 12 -21.97 11.80 -8.14
N VAL A 13 -21.41 12.91 -8.63
CA VAL A 13 -20.81 13.00 -9.96
C VAL A 13 -19.31 13.18 -9.84
N TRP A 14 -18.55 12.43 -10.64
CA TRP A 14 -17.10 12.47 -10.65
C TRP A 14 -16.54 13.01 -11.95
N PHE A 15 -15.63 13.97 -11.84
CA PHE A 15 -14.83 14.47 -12.95
C PHE A 15 -13.39 14.06 -12.74
N ILE A 16 -12.86 13.26 -13.67
CA ILE A 16 -11.47 12.83 -13.64
C ILE A 16 -10.73 13.58 -14.76
N LEU A 17 -9.74 14.38 -14.37
CA LEU A 17 -9.00 15.19 -15.35
C LEU A 17 -7.92 14.37 -16.03
N ARG A 18 -7.85 14.50 -17.35
CA ARG A 18 -6.75 13.89 -18.11
C ARG A 18 -5.42 14.55 -17.76
N PRO A 19 -4.30 13.81 -17.77
CA PRO A 19 -2.98 14.31 -17.36
C PRO A 19 -2.57 15.67 -17.95
N GLN A 20 -2.87 15.92 -19.22
CA GLN A 20 -2.49 17.17 -19.91
C GLN A 20 -3.25 18.43 -19.45
N TYR A 21 -4.36 18.28 -18.73
CA TYR A 21 -5.15 19.41 -18.21
C TYR A 21 -5.00 19.64 -16.71
N ARG A 22 -4.30 18.75 -16.00
CA ARG A 22 -4.19 18.80 -14.53
C ARG A 22 -3.45 20.04 -14.00
N HIS A 23 -2.72 20.75 -14.86
CA HIS A 23 -2.01 21.99 -14.50
C HIS A 23 -2.55 23.22 -15.23
N ASN A 24 -3.70 23.10 -15.92
CA ASN A 24 -4.31 24.24 -16.59
C ASN A 24 -5.19 25.01 -15.58
N GLU A 25 -4.61 26.01 -14.90
CA GLU A 25 -5.31 26.76 -13.84
C GLU A 25 -6.58 27.46 -14.32
N ASN A 26 -6.56 28.04 -15.54
CA ASN A 26 -7.77 28.68 -16.11
C ASN A 26 -8.92 27.69 -16.26
N PHE A 27 -8.59 26.46 -16.66
CA PHE A 27 -9.57 25.39 -16.81
C PHE A 27 -10.05 24.86 -15.46
N ILE A 28 -9.14 24.65 -14.51
CA ILE A 28 -9.45 24.24 -13.14
C ILE A 28 -10.38 25.25 -12.47
N GLU A 29 -10.10 26.55 -12.61
CA GLU A 29 -10.93 27.61 -12.03
C GLU A 29 -12.36 27.59 -12.61
N LYS A 30 -12.50 27.40 -13.93
CA LYS A 30 -13.81 27.24 -14.59
C LYS A 30 -14.56 26.03 -14.05
N LEU A 31 -13.88 24.88 -13.92
CA LEU A 31 -14.47 23.67 -13.37
C LEU A 31 -14.94 23.86 -11.92
N LEU A 32 -14.12 24.48 -11.07
CA LEU A 32 -14.47 24.72 -9.67
C LEU A 32 -15.65 25.68 -9.51
N LYS A 33 -15.69 26.78 -10.28
CA LYS A 33 -16.83 27.70 -10.32
C LYS A 33 -18.12 26.99 -10.74
N TRP A 34 -18.01 26.09 -11.72
CA TRP A 34 -19.14 25.30 -12.17
C TRP A 34 -19.58 24.28 -11.12
N ALA A 35 -18.63 23.58 -10.49
CA ALA A 35 -18.89 22.62 -9.44
C ALA A 35 -19.63 23.27 -8.26
N GLU A 36 -19.18 24.45 -7.83
CA GLU A 36 -19.88 25.25 -6.81
C GLU A 36 -21.29 25.63 -7.28
N ARG A 37 -21.49 25.99 -8.54
CA ARG A 37 -22.81 26.36 -9.07
C ARG A 37 -23.82 25.23 -8.93
N ILE A 38 -23.41 23.99 -9.20
CA ILE A 38 -24.30 22.83 -9.31
C ILE A 38 -24.44 21.99 -8.04
N ALA A 39 -23.46 22.05 -7.14
CA ALA A 39 -23.47 21.33 -5.87
C ALA A 39 -24.70 21.67 -5.01
N LEU A 40 -25.11 20.72 -4.17
CA LEU A 40 -26.17 20.94 -3.19
C LEU A 40 -25.80 22.06 -2.21
N PRO A 41 -26.76 22.87 -1.72
CA PRO A 41 -26.53 23.76 -0.59
C PRO A 41 -26.16 22.97 0.68
N PRO A 42 -25.18 23.42 1.48
CA PRO A 42 -24.26 24.54 1.23
C PRO A 42 -23.20 24.20 0.15
N LYS A 43 -23.17 24.97 -0.94
CA LYS A 43 -22.48 24.64 -2.21
C LYS A 43 -21.00 24.29 -2.06
N LYS A 44 -20.23 25.16 -1.39
CA LYS A 44 -18.79 24.97 -1.13
C LYS A 44 -18.47 23.73 -0.30
N LEU A 45 -19.49 23.17 0.36
CA LEU A 45 -19.36 22.01 1.22
C LEU A 45 -19.74 20.71 0.53
N ASN A 46 -20.21 20.76 -0.72
CA ASN A 46 -20.76 19.60 -1.43
C ASN A 46 -19.92 19.20 -2.65
N PHE A 47 -18.63 19.50 -2.66
CA PHE A 47 -17.68 18.90 -3.59
C PHE A 47 -16.33 18.63 -2.93
N TYR A 48 -15.63 17.61 -3.40
CA TYR A 48 -14.35 17.13 -2.91
C TYR A 48 -13.33 17.17 -4.04
N VAL A 49 -12.17 17.77 -3.80
CA VAL A 49 -11.11 17.92 -4.81
C VAL A 49 -9.90 17.09 -4.42
N VAL A 50 -9.43 16.26 -5.34
CA VAL A 50 -8.13 15.59 -5.25
C VAL A 50 -7.12 16.37 -6.07
N ARG A 51 -6.13 16.97 -5.42
CA ARG A 51 -5.09 17.79 -6.09
C ARG A 51 -3.72 17.48 -5.51
N SER A 52 -2.71 17.52 -6.37
CA SER A 52 -1.30 17.41 -6.01
C SER A 52 -0.49 18.53 -6.68
N PRO A 53 0.53 19.09 -6.00
CA PRO A 53 1.47 20.02 -6.63
C PRO A 53 2.32 19.37 -7.73
N TYR A 54 2.45 18.03 -7.73
CA TYR A 54 3.30 17.30 -8.66
C TYR A 54 2.51 16.60 -9.79
N ILE A 55 1.27 16.19 -9.54
CA ILE A 55 0.37 15.53 -10.51
C ILE A 55 -0.63 16.55 -11.09
N GLY A 56 -0.92 17.62 -10.37
CA GLY A 56 -1.93 18.62 -10.70
C GLY A 56 -3.30 18.27 -10.09
N PHE A 57 -4.37 18.85 -10.64
CA PHE A 57 -5.75 18.55 -10.31
C PHE A 57 -6.15 17.19 -10.87
N VAL A 58 -6.40 16.21 -10.00
CA VAL A 58 -6.58 14.80 -10.37
C VAL A 58 -8.05 14.48 -10.59
N SER A 59 -8.91 14.84 -9.65
CA SER A 59 -10.36 14.66 -9.74
C SER A 59 -11.13 15.64 -8.86
N ILE A 60 -12.43 15.74 -9.15
CA ILE A 60 -13.42 16.37 -8.27
C ILE A 60 -14.68 15.49 -8.22
N SER A 61 -15.20 15.27 -7.02
CA SER A 61 -16.51 14.65 -6.81
C SER A 61 -17.50 15.70 -6.30
N ILE A 62 -18.74 15.65 -6.76
CA ILE A 62 -19.74 16.70 -6.51
C ILE A 62 -21.07 16.05 -6.16
N GLU A 63 -21.62 16.39 -5.00
CA GLU A 63 -22.95 15.96 -4.59
C GLU A 63 -24.01 16.96 -5.08
N MET A 64 -24.98 16.48 -5.85
CA MET A 64 -26.00 17.30 -6.52
C MET A 64 -27.39 16.65 -6.52
N GLU A 65 -28.40 17.36 -7.01
CA GLU A 65 -29.77 16.84 -7.13
C GLU A 65 -29.88 15.79 -8.27
N ARG A 66 -30.53 14.64 -8.00
CA ARG A 66 -30.62 13.47 -8.90
C ARG A 66 -31.32 13.70 -10.25
N GLU A 67 -32.14 14.74 -10.35
CA GLU A 67 -32.92 15.05 -11.57
C GLU A 67 -32.39 16.27 -12.33
N LYS A 68 -31.20 16.77 -11.97
CA LYS A 68 -30.63 17.94 -12.62
C LYS A 68 -30.22 17.63 -14.06
N ASP A 69 -30.65 18.48 -15.00
CA ASP A 69 -30.24 18.35 -16.40
C ASP A 69 -28.76 18.77 -16.56
N PHE A 70 -27.96 17.85 -17.09
CA PHE A 70 -26.54 18.06 -17.37
C PHE A 70 -26.27 18.62 -18.76
N SER A 71 -27.29 18.77 -19.61
CA SER A 71 -27.13 19.20 -21.00
C SER A 71 -26.47 20.58 -21.11
N GLU A 72 -26.81 21.51 -20.19
CA GLU A 72 -26.21 22.84 -20.13
C GLU A 72 -24.74 22.80 -19.70
N MET A 73 -24.41 21.99 -18.69
CA MET A 73 -23.01 21.71 -18.33
C MET A 73 -22.25 21.17 -19.53
N ILE A 74 -22.84 20.17 -20.20
CA ILE A 74 -22.18 19.49 -21.28
C ILE A 74 -21.86 20.50 -22.38
N LYS A 75 -22.80 21.40 -22.70
CA LYS A 75 -22.60 22.50 -23.66
C LYS A 75 -21.56 23.53 -23.21
N GLU A 76 -21.59 23.98 -21.95
CA GLU A 76 -20.61 24.94 -21.42
C GLU A 76 -19.19 24.36 -21.34
N LEU A 77 -19.10 23.06 -21.04
CA LEU A 77 -17.85 22.34 -20.99
C LEU A 77 -17.48 21.74 -22.35
N ASP A 78 -18.31 21.76 -23.41
CA ASP A 78 -18.13 20.93 -24.62
C ASP A 78 -16.81 21.23 -25.37
N GLU A 79 -16.35 22.49 -25.34
CA GLU A 79 -15.01 22.87 -25.83
C GLU A 79 -13.86 22.27 -24.98
N GLY A 80 -14.16 21.91 -23.74
CA GLY A 80 -13.29 21.26 -22.75
C GLY A 80 -13.73 19.85 -22.31
N ILE A 81 -14.76 19.22 -22.88
CA ILE A 81 -15.21 17.87 -22.49
C ILE A 81 -14.17 16.84 -22.88
N ARG A 82 -13.44 17.13 -23.96
CA ARG A 82 -12.23 16.41 -24.37
C ARG A 82 -11.08 16.52 -23.35
N ALA A 83 -11.23 17.26 -22.26
CA ALA A 83 -10.27 17.33 -21.17
C ALA A 83 -10.58 16.40 -19.99
N TYR A 84 -11.75 15.76 -19.98
CA TYR A 84 -12.18 14.88 -18.91
C TYR A 84 -12.33 13.44 -19.39
N SER A 85 -12.26 12.52 -18.44
CA SER A 85 -13.21 11.40 -18.35
C SER A 85 -14.35 11.89 -17.46
N LEU A 86 -15.49 12.28 -18.03
CA LEU A 86 -16.70 12.52 -17.24
C LEU A 86 -17.22 11.15 -16.79
N VAL A 87 -17.37 10.96 -15.49
CA VAL A 87 -17.85 9.71 -14.93
C VAL A 87 -19.16 10.00 -14.18
N LEU A 88 -20.28 9.69 -14.84
CA LEU A 88 -21.62 9.85 -14.27
C LEU A 88 -22.01 8.67 -13.38
N SER A 89 -22.93 8.96 -12.46
CA SER A 89 -23.16 8.31 -11.17
C SER A 89 -23.52 6.82 -11.17
N ASP A 90 -23.72 6.29 -9.95
CA ASP A 90 -24.21 4.94 -9.65
C ASP A 90 -25.43 4.47 -10.48
N GLU A 91 -26.19 5.38 -11.12
CA GLU A 91 -27.41 5.06 -11.87
C GLU A 91 -27.40 5.43 -13.36
N ARG A 92 -26.45 6.25 -13.84
CA ARG A 92 -26.43 6.73 -15.24
C ARG A 92 -25.00 6.71 -15.81
N SER A 93 -24.64 5.65 -16.54
CA SER A 93 -23.43 5.64 -17.38
C SER A 93 -23.79 5.99 -18.82
N THR A 94 -23.51 7.20 -19.30
CA THR A 94 -23.92 7.62 -20.67
C THR A 94 -22.79 8.07 -21.59
N PHE A 95 -21.51 7.88 -21.24
CA PHE A 95 -20.41 8.33 -22.11
C PHE A 95 -19.28 7.31 -22.27
N GLU A 96 -18.96 7.03 -23.53
CA GLU A 96 -17.77 6.29 -23.95
C GLU A 96 -16.52 7.17 -23.79
N ALA A 97 -15.42 6.61 -23.27
CA ALA A 97 -14.14 7.28 -23.13
C ALA A 97 -13.09 6.68 -24.10
N PRO A 98 -13.19 6.96 -25.42
CA PRO A 98 -12.50 6.20 -26.47
C PRO A 98 -10.96 6.30 -26.46
N TRP A 99 -10.33 7.21 -25.72
CA TRP A 99 -8.87 7.31 -25.64
C TRP A 99 -8.23 6.33 -24.65
N LEU A 100 -9.02 5.57 -23.89
CA LEU A 100 -8.52 4.60 -22.91
C LEU A 100 -8.28 3.20 -23.50
N GLU A 101 -8.68 2.97 -24.75
CA GLU A 101 -8.31 1.79 -25.55
C GLU A 101 -6.86 1.84 -26.07
N GLU A 102 -6.11 2.90 -25.76
CA GLU A 102 -4.69 2.97 -26.10
C GLU A 102 -3.96 1.82 -25.40
N SER A 103 -3.48 0.86 -26.20
CA SER A 103 -2.96 -0.42 -25.72
C SER A 103 -1.81 -0.22 -24.73
N ASP A 104 -1.64 -1.15 -23.78
CA ASP A 104 -0.50 -1.13 -22.84
C ASP A 104 0.83 -0.99 -23.59
N GLU A 105 0.92 -1.54 -24.80
CA GLU A 105 2.09 -1.44 -25.67
C GLU A 105 2.37 -0.01 -26.16
N GLU A 106 1.35 0.76 -26.49
CA GLU A 106 1.48 2.18 -26.85
C GLU A 106 1.84 3.05 -25.66
N ARG A 107 1.26 2.77 -24.48
CA ARG A 107 1.64 3.43 -23.22
C ARG A 107 3.10 3.14 -22.86
N LEU A 108 3.53 1.89 -22.97
CA LEU A 108 4.93 1.45 -22.78
C LEU A 108 5.88 2.19 -23.72
N LYS A 109 5.52 2.32 -25.01
CA LYS A 109 6.32 3.05 -26.01
C LYS A 109 6.45 4.54 -25.68
N LYS A 110 5.45 5.16 -25.05
CA LYS A 110 5.51 6.58 -24.63
C LYS A 110 6.36 6.77 -23.37
N ILE A 111 6.26 5.88 -22.39
CA ILE A 111 7.05 5.95 -21.14
C ILE A 111 8.53 5.68 -21.41
N GLN A 112 8.84 4.74 -22.31
CA GLN A 112 10.22 4.40 -22.67
C GLN A 112 10.90 5.44 -23.58
N ARG A 113 10.17 6.43 -24.11
CA ARG A 113 10.81 7.56 -24.78
C ARG A 113 11.39 8.47 -23.70
N PRO A 114 12.73 8.58 -23.56
CA PRO A 114 13.28 9.56 -22.67
C PRO A 114 12.73 10.92 -23.07
N ASN A 115 12.15 11.64 -22.11
CA ASN A 115 11.76 13.04 -22.29
C ASN A 115 13.04 13.83 -22.61
N LYS A 116 13.39 13.92 -23.89
CA LYS A 116 14.18 15.03 -24.43
C LYS A 116 13.29 16.27 -24.43
N ARG A 117 12.90 16.74 -23.24
CA ARG A 117 12.47 18.13 -23.09
C ARG A 117 13.73 18.92 -22.86
N GLN A 118 14.13 19.66 -23.90
CA GLN A 118 15.05 20.78 -23.80
C GLN A 118 14.54 21.70 -22.68
N TYR A 119 15.29 21.78 -21.58
CA TYR A 119 15.32 23.01 -20.83
C TYR A 119 16.03 24.02 -21.74
N THR A 120 15.28 24.95 -22.32
CA THR A 120 15.87 26.20 -22.79
C THR A 120 16.26 26.98 -21.55
N GLU A 121 17.54 26.88 -21.18
CA GLU A 121 18.18 27.82 -20.27
C GLU A 121 18.07 29.21 -20.89
N ALA A 122 17.51 30.14 -20.11
CA ALA A 122 17.60 31.55 -20.42
C ALA A 122 19.07 31.98 -20.33
N GLU A 123 19.44 32.79 -21.32
CA GLU A 123 20.75 33.32 -21.67
C GLU A 123 21.61 33.82 -20.49
N GLY A 124 22.89 33.46 -20.55
CA GLY A 124 23.99 34.06 -19.80
C GLY A 124 25.30 33.62 -20.44
N GLY A 125 25.72 34.33 -21.48
CA GLY A 125 26.80 33.91 -22.37
C GLY A 125 28.19 33.86 -21.73
N LEU A 126 29.05 33.03 -22.34
CA LEU A 126 30.44 33.35 -22.67
C LEU A 126 31.04 32.23 -23.53
N ASP A 127 31.72 32.66 -24.59
CA ASP A 127 32.48 31.89 -25.56
C ASP A 127 33.35 30.77 -24.96
N GLN A 128 33.36 29.60 -25.60
CA GLN A 128 34.60 29.09 -26.21
C GLN A 128 34.39 27.86 -27.11
N LYS A 129 35.12 27.91 -28.22
CA LYS A 129 35.24 26.95 -29.32
C LYS A 129 35.76 25.58 -28.88
N SER A 130 35.30 24.53 -29.56
CA SER A 130 36.09 23.55 -30.34
C SER A 130 35.59 22.11 -30.20
N GLY A 131 35.68 21.33 -31.29
CA GLY A 131 35.86 19.88 -31.20
C GLY A 131 34.82 19.01 -31.90
N LEU A 132 34.91 18.96 -33.23
CA LEU A 132 34.40 17.88 -34.08
C LEU A 132 34.92 16.51 -33.62
N VAL A 133 34.04 15.54 -33.38
CA VAL A 133 34.34 14.11 -33.63
C VAL A 133 33.07 13.42 -34.12
N SER A 134 33.08 13.08 -35.41
CA SER A 134 32.15 12.16 -36.05
C SER A 134 32.54 10.70 -35.76
N SER A 135 31.57 9.85 -35.44
CA SER A 135 31.73 8.38 -35.45
C SER A 135 30.39 7.66 -35.64
N PRO A 136 30.40 6.44 -36.19
CA PRO A 136 29.58 6.10 -37.34
C PRO A 136 28.31 5.29 -37.04
N LEU A 137 27.39 5.38 -38.00
CA LEU A 137 26.16 4.60 -38.15
C LEU A 137 26.44 3.09 -38.07
N MET A 138 25.91 2.44 -37.02
CA MET A 138 25.74 0.99 -36.99
C MET A 138 24.29 0.62 -37.34
N ASN A 139 24.14 -0.04 -38.47
CA ASN A 139 22.93 -0.74 -38.89
C ASN A 139 22.59 -1.84 -37.88
N ARG A 140 21.40 -1.76 -37.25
CA ARG A 140 20.84 -2.84 -36.44
C ARG A 140 19.64 -3.46 -37.15
N ARG A 141 19.88 -4.62 -37.75
CA ARG A 141 18.85 -5.58 -38.19
C ARG A 141 17.98 -5.95 -36.99
N LYS A 142 16.65 -5.88 -37.18
CA LYS A 142 15.64 -6.41 -36.26
C LYS A 142 15.52 -7.91 -36.50
N GLU A 143 15.92 -8.70 -35.52
CA GLU A 143 15.42 -10.07 -35.34
C GLU A 143 14.80 -10.14 -33.95
N SER A 144 13.50 -10.39 -33.94
CA SER A 144 12.68 -10.62 -32.75
C SER A 144 12.85 -12.07 -32.31
N SER A 145 13.60 -12.30 -31.25
CA SER A 145 13.54 -13.54 -30.48
C SER A 145 13.25 -13.21 -29.02
N PHE A 146 12.15 -13.76 -28.52
CA PHE A 146 11.79 -13.76 -27.11
C PHE A 146 12.86 -14.53 -26.34
N ILE A 147 13.77 -13.80 -25.70
CA ILE A 147 14.76 -14.37 -24.79
C ILE A 147 14.06 -14.56 -23.43
N HIS A 148 13.83 -15.81 -23.05
CA HIS A 148 13.67 -16.18 -21.65
C HIS A 148 14.95 -15.80 -20.90
N ALA A 149 14.90 -14.66 -20.21
CA ALA A 149 15.99 -14.18 -19.38
C ALA A 149 16.12 -15.06 -18.12
N ASN A 150 16.81 -16.19 -18.26
CA ASN A 150 17.57 -16.80 -17.16
C ASN A 150 18.73 -15.85 -16.82
N SER A 151 18.42 -14.73 -16.18
CA SER A 151 19.42 -13.82 -15.66
C SER A 151 20.00 -14.41 -14.38
N SER A 152 21.24 -14.88 -14.48
CA SER A 152 22.12 -15.13 -13.34
C SER A 152 22.35 -13.81 -12.59
N ILE A 153 21.41 -13.44 -11.71
CA ILE A 153 21.59 -12.32 -10.79
C ILE A 153 22.87 -12.61 -9.98
N PRO A 154 23.85 -11.69 -9.93
CA PRO A 154 25.15 -11.93 -9.30
C PRO A 154 24.97 -12.27 -7.82
N THR A 155 25.08 -13.57 -7.51
CA THR A 155 24.95 -14.16 -6.17
C THR A 155 26.02 -13.69 -5.17
N LEU A 156 27.06 -13.02 -5.67
CA LEU A 156 28.23 -12.59 -4.89
C LEU A 156 28.02 -11.27 -4.13
N ARG A 157 27.17 -10.33 -4.59
CA ARG A 157 26.99 -9.04 -3.88
C ARG A 157 26.05 -9.15 -2.67
N THR A 158 24.99 -9.96 -2.75
CA THR A 158 23.98 -10.04 -1.68
C THR A 158 24.53 -10.64 -0.37
N LYS A 159 25.52 -11.55 -0.45
CA LYS A 159 26.13 -12.17 0.75
C LYS A 159 26.84 -11.15 1.65
N ARG A 160 27.38 -10.05 1.09
CA ARG A 160 28.14 -9.05 1.86
C ARG A 160 27.24 -8.11 2.67
N TYR A 161 26.01 -7.85 2.19
CA TYR A 161 25.11 -6.86 2.81
C TYR A 161 24.47 -7.34 4.13
N VAL A 162 24.26 -8.66 4.29
CA VAL A 162 23.58 -9.21 5.49
C VAL A 162 24.57 -9.68 6.57
N ALA A 163 25.84 -9.91 6.22
CA ALA A 163 26.82 -10.61 7.05
C ALA A 163 27.24 -9.91 8.37
N ASN A 164 26.83 -8.66 8.60
CA ASN A 164 27.28 -7.87 9.77
C ASN A 164 26.17 -7.48 10.76
N LYS A 165 24.95 -8.02 10.62
CA LYS A 165 23.86 -7.68 11.55
C LYS A 165 23.57 -8.83 12.51
N VAL A 166 24.03 -8.66 13.75
CA VAL A 166 23.73 -9.55 14.87
C VAL A 166 22.20 -9.63 15.05
N ALA A 167 21.64 -10.84 15.01
CA ALA A 167 20.24 -11.06 15.32
C ALA A 167 19.96 -10.84 16.81
N GLN A 168 18.79 -10.29 17.12
CA GLN A 168 18.30 -10.11 18.48
C GLN A 168 17.04 -10.96 18.69
N GLY A 169 17.04 -11.76 19.75
CA GLY A 169 15.92 -12.63 20.09
C GLY A 169 15.04 -12.01 21.16
N THR A 170 13.79 -11.68 20.83
CA THR A 170 12.78 -11.22 21.80
C THR A 170 12.03 -12.40 22.36
N LYS A 171 11.99 -12.57 23.70
CA LYS A 171 11.20 -13.62 24.34
C LYS A 171 9.72 -13.30 24.21
N LEU A 172 8.93 -14.27 23.74
CA LEU A 172 7.50 -14.11 23.50
C LEU A 172 6.68 -15.15 24.30
N PRO A 173 5.41 -14.83 24.62
CA PRO A 173 4.47 -15.83 25.10
C PRO A 173 4.37 -17.05 24.16
N ALA A 174 4.00 -18.21 24.71
CA ALA A 174 3.90 -19.45 23.93
C ALA A 174 2.96 -19.29 22.73
N SER A 175 1.85 -18.59 22.92
CA SER A 175 0.76 -18.36 21.97
C SER A 175 1.09 -17.44 20.79
N TYR A 176 2.23 -16.74 20.76
CA TYR A 176 2.56 -15.77 19.71
C TYR A 176 3.26 -16.50 18.54
N TYR A 177 2.50 -17.38 17.88
CA TYR A 177 2.99 -18.23 16.79
C TYR A 177 3.28 -17.45 15.52
N ASP A 178 2.53 -16.38 15.27
CA ASP A 178 2.69 -15.51 14.11
C ASP A 178 4.12 -14.97 14.00
N LEU A 179 4.65 -14.37 15.07
CA LEU A 179 6.01 -13.80 15.07
C LEU A 179 7.08 -14.89 15.01
N LYS A 180 6.91 -15.98 15.78
CA LYS A 180 7.87 -17.10 15.78
C LYS A 180 8.02 -17.69 14.38
N ALA A 181 6.91 -17.90 13.68
CA ALA A 181 6.91 -18.49 12.35
C ALA A 181 7.63 -17.62 11.30
N LEU A 182 7.63 -16.29 11.45
CA LEU A 182 8.38 -15.36 10.59
C LEU A 182 9.90 -15.50 10.74
N SER A 183 10.37 -15.94 11.92
CA SER A 183 11.79 -16.13 12.22
C SER A 183 12.23 -17.59 12.24
N GLN A 184 11.33 -18.52 11.90
CA GLN A 184 11.61 -19.94 11.83
C GLN A 184 12.45 -20.22 10.57
N PRO A 185 13.67 -20.77 10.68
CA PRO A 185 14.44 -21.18 9.50
C PRO A 185 13.92 -22.52 8.92
N PRO A 186 14.18 -22.80 7.64
CA PRO A 186 13.83 -24.09 7.04
C PRO A 186 14.37 -25.28 7.83
N GLY A 187 13.52 -26.29 8.08
CA GLY A 187 13.88 -27.51 8.82
C GLY A 187 13.95 -27.36 10.34
N VAL A 188 13.74 -26.16 10.89
CA VAL A 188 13.80 -25.90 12.33
C VAL A 188 12.41 -25.99 12.93
N LYS A 189 12.24 -26.66 14.08
CA LYS A 189 10.95 -26.72 14.77
C LYS A 189 10.66 -25.41 15.51
N ILE A 190 9.40 -25.02 15.66
CA ILE A 190 9.04 -23.82 16.46
C ILE A 190 9.55 -23.94 17.90
N SER A 191 9.58 -25.14 18.48
CA SER A 191 10.16 -25.39 19.81
C SER A 191 11.64 -25.04 19.91
N ASP A 192 12.38 -25.18 18.81
CA ASP A 192 13.82 -24.90 18.73
C ASP A 192 14.13 -23.40 18.71
N LEU A 193 13.11 -22.54 18.56
CA LEU A 193 13.25 -21.09 18.68
C LEU A 193 13.37 -20.63 20.14
N ALA A 194 13.31 -21.55 21.12
CA ALA A 194 13.41 -21.26 22.55
C ALA A 194 12.40 -20.18 23.03
N GLY A 195 11.21 -20.16 22.43
CA GLY A 195 10.17 -19.18 22.73
C GLY A 195 10.51 -17.76 22.30
N ARG A 196 11.42 -17.57 21.34
CA ARG A 196 11.85 -16.26 20.85
C ARG A 196 11.39 -15.98 19.43
N PHE A 197 11.22 -14.70 19.14
CA PHE A 197 11.22 -14.17 17.77
C PHE A 197 12.59 -13.55 17.51
N TRP A 198 13.31 -14.08 16.53
CA TRP A 198 14.61 -13.56 16.11
C TRP A 198 14.40 -12.49 15.05
N ASN A 199 14.96 -11.29 15.25
CA ASN A 199 14.88 -10.20 14.30
C ASN A 199 16.23 -9.48 14.16
N PHE A 200 16.38 -8.61 13.17
CA PHE A 200 17.56 -7.78 13.02
C PHE A 200 17.65 -6.78 14.17
N LYS A 201 18.88 -6.45 14.62
CA LYS A 201 19.09 -5.30 15.50
C LYS A 201 18.68 -4.01 14.78
N ASN A 202 17.94 -3.14 15.49
CA ASN A 202 17.36 -1.90 14.95
C ASN A 202 16.53 -2.12 13.66
N PRO A 203 15.51 -2.98 13.70
CA PRO A 203 14.77 -3.38 12.52
C PRO A 203 14.04 -2.17 11.92
N GLY A 204 14.31 -1.86 10.64
CA GLY A 204 13.66 -0.78 9.92
C GLY A 204 14.37 0.57 10.01
N GLN A 205 15.52 0.66 10.67
CA GLN A 205 16.26 1.91 10.81
C GLN A 205 16.53 2.58 9.45
N ASN A 206 16.38 3.92 9.38
CA ASN A 206 16.54 4.72 8.16
C ASN A 206 15.56 4.38 7.01
N THR A 207 14.43 3.76 7.34
CA THR A 207 13.30 3.58 6.41
C THR A 207 12.07 4.32 6.92
N VAL A 208 11.16 4.64 5.98
CA VAL A 208 9.87 5.23 6.28
C VAL A 208 8.77 4.27 5.84
N ILE A 209 7.84 3.97 6.73
CA ILE A 209 6.65 3.17 6.42
C ILE A 209 5.43 4.07 6.43
N TYR A 210 4.77 4.20 5.28
CA TYR A 210 3.48 4.85 5.15
C TYR A 210 2.41 3.83 5.47
N MET A 211 1.63 4.09 6.51
CA MET A 211 0.55 3.24 6.96
C MET A 211 -0.74 3.86 6.46
N LEU A 212 -1.44 3.22 5.53
CA LEU A 212 -2.74 3.69 5.05
C LEU A 212 -3.83 2.78 5.61
N ASP A 213 -4.64 3.32 6.53
CA ASP A 213 -5.71 2.59 7.22
C ASP A 213 -6.82 3.54 7.73
N THR A 214 -7.72 3.04 8.57
CA THR A 214 -8.86 3.75 9.14
C THR A 214 -8.53 4.62 10.35
N GLY A 215 -7.26 4.72 10.77
CA GLY A 215 -6.84 5.55 11.90
C GLY A 215 -6.10 4.80 13.01
N TYR A 216 -5.55 5.54 13.97
CA TYR A 216 -4.54 5.04 14.91
C TYR A 216 -4.72 5.63 16.31
N ASP A 217 -4.72 4.76 17.31
CA ASP A 217 -4.66 5.14 18.73
C ASP A 217 -3.21 5.05 19.23
N LEU A 218 -2.52 6.19 19.25
CA LEU A 218 -1.13 6.26 19.70
C LEU A 218 -0.97 6.23 21.23
N GLN A 219 -2.07 6.29 21.99
CA GLN A 219 -2.04 6.12 23.44
C GLN A 219 -2.01 4.63 23.84
N HIS A 220 -2.23 3.74 22.88
CA HIS A 220 -2.19 2.30 23.12
C HIS A 220 -0.78 1.85 23.59
N PRO A 221 -0.66 0.97 24.62
CA PRO A 221 0.64 0.57 25.19
C PRO A 221 1.65 -0.03 24.20
N GLU A 222 1.17 -0.71 23.16
CA GLU A 222 2.03 -1.22 22.09
C GLU A 222 2.63 -0.12 21.21
N LEU A 223 2.02 1.06 21.14
CA LEU A 223 2.47 2.16 20.29
C LEU A 223 3.20 3.26 21.09
N GLU A 224 3.53 2.99 22.35
CA GLU A 224 4.40 3.87 23.13
C GLU A 224 5.76 4.05 22.44
N ASN A 225 6.17 5.30 22.23
CA ASN A 225 7.47 5.69 21.66
C ASN A 225 7.68 5.32 20.19
N ILE A 226 6.61 5.05 19.43
CA ILE A 226 6.76 4.91 17.97
C ILE A 226 7.28 6.22 17.36
N LYS A 227 8.10 6.11 16.31
CA LYS A 227 8.66 7.28 15.62
C LYS A 227 7.69 7.76 14.54
N VAL A 228 6.66 8.49 14.93
CA VAL A 228 5.78 9.15 13.95
C VAL A 228 6.50 10.35 13.36
N GLN A 229 6.67 10.36 12.05
CA GLN A 229 7.23 11.45 11.28
C GLN A 229 6.16 12.49 10.94
N ASP A 230 5.00 12.04 10.45
CA ASP A 230 3.91 12.92 10.03
C ASP A 230 2.56 12.19 9.98
N TRP A 231 1.49 12.97 9.81
CA TRP A 231 0.13 12.53 9.58
C TRP A 231 -0.39 13.09 8.26
N LEU A 232 -0.99 12.23 7.44
CA LEU A 232 -1.65 12.60 6.20
C LEU A 232 -3.12 12.23 6.30
N ASP A 233 -3.96 13.24 6.22
CA ASP A 233 -5.40 13.10 6.35
C ASP A 233 -6.06 13.50 5.05
N PRO A 234 -7.07 12.75 4.59
CA PRO A 234 -7.85 13.19 3.45
C PRO A 234 -8.47 14.53 3.82
N TYR A 235 -8.67 15.39 2.82
CA TYR A 235 -9.42 16.61 3.05
C TYR A 235 -10.76 16.28 3.73
N VAL A 236 -11.13 17.09 4.71
CA VAL A 236 -12.38 16.87 5.44
C VAL A 236 -13.52 17.04 4.45
N PHE A 237 -14.43 16.05 4.38
CA PHE A 237 -15.68 16.28 3.67
C PHE A 237 -16.39 17.43 4.35
N PRO A 238 -16.78 18.50 3.66
CA PRO A 238 -17.12 19.69 4.42
C PRO A 238 -18.47 19.61 5.18
N TRP A 239 -19.23 18.51 5.06
CA TRP A 239 -20.39 18.14 5.92
C TRP A 239 -20.03 17.24 7.13
N ASP A 240 -18.74 17.03 7.36
CA ASP A 240 -18.20 16.24 8.45
C ASP A 240 -18.16 17.06 9.73
N GLU A 241 -19.34 17.23 10.33
CA GLU A 241 -19.57 18.09 11.50
C GLU A 241 -18.95 17.54 12.80
N GLN A 242 -18.42 16.31 12.80
CA GLN A 242 -17.87 15.63 13.98
C GLN A 242 -16.37 15.37 13.82
N ASN A 243 -15.63 16.46 13.62
CA ASN A 243 -14.18 16.46 13.36
C ASN A 243 -13.30 16.06 14.55
N ASP A 244 -13.87 15.56 15.66
CA ASP A 244 -13.05 14.85 16.65
C ASP A 244 -12.89 13.40 16.19
N ILE A 245 -12.24 13.25 15.03
CA ILE A 245 -11.81 11.96 14.48
C ILE A 245 -10.93 11.21 15.50
N ASN A 246 -10.37 11.93 16.48
CA ASN A 246 -9.64 11.37 17.61
C ASN A 246 -10.57 10.79 18.71
N ARG A 247 -11.85 11.18 18.76
CA ARG A 247 -12.87 10.55 19.61
C ARG A 247 -13.58 9.37 18.94
N LEU A 248 -13.58 9.29 17.61
CA LEU A 248 -14.31 8.26 16.85
C LEU A 248 -13.52 6.97 16.59
N TYR A 249 -12.26 6.90 17.01
CA TYR A 249 -11.41 5.69 16.98
C TYR A 249 -12.06 4.38 17.46
N PRO A 250 -12.96 4.35 18.47
CA PRO A 250 -13.48 3.09 18.97
C PRO A 250 -14.53 2.44 18.05
N TYR A 251 -15.13 3.17 17.09
CA TYR A 251 -16.26 2.66 16.32
C TYR A 251 -15.87 1.66 15.21
N HIS A 252 -14.61 1.63 14.77
CA HIS A 252 -14.11 0.71 13.72
C HIS A 252 -13.10 -0.31 14.26
N GLY A 253 -13.24 -0.68 15.53
CA GLY A 253 -12.52 -1.83 16.08
C GLY A 253 -11.01 -1.67 16.17
N MET A 254 -10.51 -0.43 16.14
CA MET A 254 -9.09 -0.10 16.15
C MET A 254 -8.30 -0.81 15.03
N HIS A 255 -8.90 -1.00 13.85
CA HIS A 255 -8.26 -1.75 12.75
C HIS A 255 -6.87 -1.20 12.41
N GLY A 256 -6.74 0.10 12.15
CA GLY A 256 -5.44 0.71 11.85
C GLY A 256 -4.44 0.66 13.01
N THR A 257 -4.87 0.79 14.28
CA THR A 257 -4.02 0.56 15.45
C THR A 257 -3.49 -0.87 15.49
N SER A 258 -4.36 -1.86 15.24
CA SER A 258 -3.98 -3.28 15.17
C SER A 258 -2.96 -3.51 14.05
N VAL A 259 -3.22 -3.00 12.84
CA VAL A 259 -2.30 -3.10 11.68
C VAL A 259 -0.95 -2.43 11.99
N LEU A 260 -0.96 -1.19 12.48
CA LEU A 260 0.25 -0.46 12.87
C LEU A 260 1.05 -1.20 13.94
N SER A 261 0.40 -1.82 14.93
CA SER A 261 1.11 -2.57 15.98
C SER A 261 1.94 -3.73 15.43
N LYS A 262 1.54 -4.35 14.31
CA LYS A 262 2.35 -5.43 13.68
C LYS A 262 3.61 -4.92 13.01
N CYS A 263 3.65 -3.66 12.62
CA CYS A 263 4.86 -2.98 12.14
C CYS A 263 5.66 -2.42 13.32
N ALA A 264 5.05 -1.54 14.10
CA ALA A 264 5.70 -0.62 15.02
C ALA A 264 5.63 -1.04 16.50
N GLY A 265 4.75 -2.00 16.82
CA GLY A 265 4.40 -2.37 18.19
C GLY A 265 5.59 -2.77 19.03
N ARG A 266 5.64 -2.31 20.28
CA ARG A 266 6.73 -2.57 21.23
C ARG A 266 6.97 -4.06 21.50
N THR A 267 5.94 -4.89 21.45
CA THR A 267 6.02 -6.33 21.64
C THR A 267 5.78 -7.07 20.33
N VAL A 268 4.78 -6.66 19.56
CA VAL A 268 4.30 -7.42 18.39
C VAL A 268 4.75 -6.85 17.04
N GLY A 269 5.54 -5.78 17.06
CA GLY A 269 6.06 -5.09 15.87
C GLY A 269 7.33 -5.71 15.31
N VAL A 270 7.41 -5.82 13.99
CA VAL A 270 8.59 -6.37 13.30
C VAL A 270 9.61 -5.32 12.85
N SER A 271 9.29 -4.03 12.86
CA SER A 271 10.11 -2.94 12.28
C SER A 271 10.18 -1.70 13.19
N GLN A 272 10.38 -1.92 14.49
CA GLN A 272 10.25 -0.93 15.56
C GLN A 272 11.15 0.32 15.43
N ALA A 273 12.24 0.26 14.65
CA ALA A 273 13.17 1.37 14.48
C ALA A 273 12.87 2.26 13.25
N ALA A 274 11.91 1.87 12.40
CA ALA A 274 11.45 2.67 11.27
C ALA A 274 10.76 3.97 11.72
N ALA A 275 10.74 4.96 10.82
CA ALA A 275 9.85 6.10 10.94
C ALA A 275 8.50 5.77 10.28
N TYR A 276 7.42 6.35 10.79
CA TYR A 276 6.07 6.08 10.34
C TYR A 276 5.38 7.36 9.89
N VAL A 277 4.80 7.33 8.70
CA VAL A 277 3.83 8.35 8.26
C VAL A 277 2.46 7.69 8.34
N LEU A 278 1.59 8.26 9.15
CA LEU A 278 0.26 7.72 9.43
C LEU A 278 -0.72 8.36 8.45
N VAL A 279 -1.45 7.54 7.70
CA VAL A 279 -2.30 7.98 6.60
C VAL A 279 -3.71 7.46 6.81
N ARG A 280 -4.68 8.37 6.86
CA ARG A 280 -6.09 7.99 6.90
C ARG A 280 -6.67 8.00 5.50
N TYR A 281 -7.64 7.13 5.25
CA TYR A 281 -8.47 7.18 4.05
C TYR A 281 -9.96 7.26 4.37
N ILE A 282 -10.31 7.44 5.64
CA ILE A 282 -11.69 7.60 6.09
C ILE A 282 -11.99 9.08 6.32
N ASP A 283 -13.24 9.48 6.10
CA ASP A 283 -13.75 10.76 6.59
C ASP A 283 -14.03 10.71 8.10
N GLY A 284 -14.38 11.83 8.72
CA GLY A 284 -14.75 11.92 10.14
C GLY A 284 -16.13 11.35 10.46
N ARG A 285 -16.89 10.88 9.47
CA ARG A 285 -18.01 9.93 9.68
C ARG A 285 -17.54 8.47 9.63
N VAL A 286 -16.22 8.27 9.59
CA VAL A 286 -15.53 6.99 9.57
C VAL A 286 -15.83 6.16 8.33
N ARG A 287 -16.18 6.84 7.22
CA ARG A 287 -16.45 6.21 5.92
C ARG A 287 -15.22 6.32 5.04
N GLY A 288 -14.72 5.18 4.61
CA GLY A 288 -13.72 5.11 3.55
C GLY A 288 -14.43 5.03 2.20
N ASN A 289 -14.24 6.02 1.35
CA ASN A 289 -14.74 5.99 -0.02
C ASN A 289 -13.57 6.10 -1.02
N TYR A 290 -13.94 6.17 -2.29
CA TYR A 290 -12.96 6.24 -3.37
C TYR A 290 -12.12 7.52 -3.33
N ASP A 291 -12.77 8.66 -3.11
CA ASP A 291 -12.14 9.98 -3.20
C ASP A 291 -11.14 10.16 -2.07
N THR A 292 -11.52 9.78 -0.85
CA THR A 292 -10.61 9.84 0.31
C THR A 292 -9.44 8.87 0.17
N PHE A 293 -9.65 7.71 -0.47
CA PHE A 293 -8.57 6.76 -0.75
C PHE A 293 -7.64 7.26 -1.86
N ALA A 294 -8.17 7.80 -2.95
CA ALA A 294 -7.38 8.41 -4.02
C ALA A 294 -6.57 9.61 -3.50
N ASP A 295 -7.19 10.47 -2.69
CA ASP A 295 -6.53 11.61 -2.06
C ASP A 295 -5.40 11.16 -1.13
N ALA A 296 -5.64 10.19 -0.25
CA ALA A 296 -4.62 9.63 0.61
C ALA A 296 -3.39 9.14 -0.19
N LEU A 297 -3.60 8.43 -1.30
CA LEU A 297 -2.52 7.96 -2.17
C LEU A 297 -1.76 9.11 -2.86
N VAL A 298 -2.48 10.15 -3.29
CA VAL A 298 -1.89 11.34 -3.89
C VAL A 298 -1.06 12.11 -2.87
N GLN A 299 -1.56 12.28 -1.64
CA GLN A 299 -0.80 12.89 -0.54
C GLN A 299 0.44 12.08 -0.16
N ILE A 300 0.37 10.74 -0.17
CA ILE A 300 1.54 9.88 0.01
C ILE A 300 2.58 10.17 -1.07
N TYR A 301 2.17 10.19 -2.33
CA TYR A 301 3.06 10.50 -3.45
C TYR A 301 3.77 11.86 -3.26
N ASP A 302 3.00 12.88 -2.91
CA ASP A 302 3.51 14.24 -2.70
C ASP A 302 4.48 14.31 -1.51
N HIS A 303 4.14 13.65 -0.40
CA HIS A 303 4.97 13.59 0.79
C HIS A 303 6.28 12.84 0.52
N ILE A 304 6.25 11.73 -0.24
CA ILE A 304 7.47 11.03 -0.63
C ILE A 304 8.35 11.96 -1.47
N ARG A 305 7.81 12.62 -2.49
CA ARG A 305 8.59 13.50 -3.36
C ARG A 305 9.19 14.71 -2.63
N SER A 306 8.42 15.32 -1.74
CA SER A 306 8.82 16.55 -1.06
C SER A 306 9.71 16.31 0.16
N ARG A 307 9.49 15.25 0.94
CA ARG A 307 10.13 15.05 2.25
C ARG A 307 10.94 13.78 2.40
N ASN A 308 10.64 12.73 1.63
CA ASN A 308 11.25 11.42 1.77
C ASN A 308 11.87 10.91 0.46
N SER A 309 12.28 11.79 -0.44
CA SER A 309 12.81 11.43 -1.76
C SER A 309 14.17 10.73 -1.69
N ASP A 310 14.92 10.95 -0.60
CA ASP A 310 16.18 10.30 -0.28
C ASP A 310 16.03 9.06 0.62
N LYS A 311 14.82 8.79 1.15
CA LYS A 311 14.56 7.68 2.08
C LYS A 311 14.05 6.44 1.36
N LYS A 312 14.33 5.27 1.91
CA LYS A 312 13.70 4.02 1.46
C LYS A 312 12.31 3.93 2.07
N CYS A 313 11.29 3.84 1.22
CA CYS A 313 9.89 3.93 1.61
C CYS A 313 9.16 2.60 1.36
N VAL A 314 8.24 2.26 2.27
CA VAL A 314 7.28 1.17 2.10
C VAL A 314 5.89 1.71 2.35
N LEU A 315 4.95 1.48 1.42
CA LEU A 315 3.54 1.80 1.58
C LEU A 315 2.78 0.52 1.96
N ASN A 316 2.19 0.54 3.15
CA ASN A 316 1.30 -0.49 3.66
C ASN A 316 -0.16 -0.10 3.38
N ILE A 317 -0.86 -0.92 2.60
CA ILE A 317 -2.28 -0.73 2.30
C ILE A 317 -3.05 -1.94 2.84
N ALA A 318 -3.60 -1.80 4.05
CA ALA A 318 -4.44 -2.82 4.67
C ALA A 318 -5.95 -2.52 4.46
N ALA A 319 -6.28 -2.00 3.28
CA ALA A 319 -7.63 -1.68 2.85
C ALA A 319 -8.00 -2.48 1.58
N ARG A 320 -9.29 -2.76 1.42
CA ARG A 320 -9.85 -3.43 0.23
C ARG A 320 -11.05 -2.63 -0.26
N PHE A 321 -11.10 -2.40 -1.57
CA PHE A 321 -12.32 -1.96 -2.24
C PHE A 321 -12.76 -3.04 -3.26
N PRO A 322 -14.02 -3.46 -3.23
CA PRO A 322 -14.51 -4.44 -4.21
C PRO A 322 -14.49 -3.83 -5.62
N VAL A 323 -14.19 -4.65 -6.63
CA VAL A 323 -14.46 -4.33 -8.04
C VAL A 323 -15.86 -4.87 -8.36
N TYR A 324 -16.79 -4.00 -8.74
CA TYR A 324 -18.12 -4.45 -9.17
C TYR A 324 -18.12 -4.75 -10.68
N ILE A 325 -17.98 -6.03 -11.04
CA ILE A 325 -18.05 -6.49 -12.45
C ILE A 325 -19.50 -6.91 -12.77
N GLY A 326 -20.10 -6.40 -13.87
CA GLY A 326 -21.27 -7.04 -14.51
C GLY A 326 -22.62 -6.33 -14.59
N THR A 327 -22.76 -5.02 -14.33
CA THR A 327 -23.97 -4.22 -14.66
C THR A 327 -23.55 -2.92 -15.34
N THR A 328 -24.44 -1.99 -15.73
CA THR A 328 -24.05 -0.63 -16.23
C THR A 328 -23.01 0.10 -15.35
N LYS A 329 -22.84 -0.36 -14.11
CA LYS A 329 -21.65 -0.15 -13.25
C LYS A 329 -20.29 -0.45 -13.91
N THR A 330 -20.21 -1.17 -15.03
CA THR A 330 -18.95 -1.60 -15.67
C THR A 330 -18.15 -0.43 -16.23
N GLN A 331 -18.78 0.54 -16.90
CA GLN A 331 -18.06 1.70 -17.43
C GLN A 331 -17.59 2.62 -16.30
N PHE A 332 -18.47 2.88 -15.34
CA PHE A 332 -18.17 3.66 -14.14
C PHE A 332 -16.96 3.08 -13.37
N GLU A 333 -17.03 1.79 -13.04
CA GLU A 333 -15.97 1.09 -12.34
C GLU A 333 -14.70 0.95 -13.19
N ALA A 334 -14.81 0.83 -14.52
CA ALA A 334 -13.65 0.85 -15.41
C ALA A 334 -12.95 2.22 -15.39
N GLN A 335 -13.68 3.33 -15.34
CA GLN A 335 -13.05 4.65 -15.23
C GLN A 335 -12.39 4.85 -13.86
N ARG A 336 -13.04 4.40 -12.78
CA ARG A 336 -12.41 4.36 -11.45
C ARG A 336 -11.17 3.49 -11.44
N ARG A 337 -11.22 2.30 -12.06
CA ARG A 337 -10.04 1.44 -12.23
C ARG A 337 -8.88 2.20 -12.84
N LEU A 338 -9.12 2.86 -13.97
CA LEU A 338 -8.10 3.55 -14.76
C LEU A 338 -7.53 4.77 -14.01
N HIS A 339 -8.35 5.46 -13.23
CA HIS A 339 -7.90 6.57 -12.40
C HIS A 339 -7.01 6.10 -11.24
N MET A 340 -7.43 5.06 -10.51
CA MET A 340 -6.57 4.47 -9.50
C MET A 340 -5.29 3.93 -10.11
N GLU A 341 -5.38 3.26 -11.25
CA GLU A 341 -4.22 2.76 -11.97
C GLU A 341 -3.23 3.88 -12.29
N ASP A 342 -3.69 5.04 -12.80
CA ASP A 342 -2.81 6.20 -13.03
C ASP A 342 -2.10 6.67 -11.75
N ILE A 343 -2.82 6.75 -10.62
CA ILE A 343 -2.20 7.08 -9.32
C ILE A 343 -1.15 6.02 -8.92
N PHE A 344 -1.46 4.74 -9.09
CA PHE A 344 -0.52 3.65 -8.80
C PHE A 344 0.68 3.63 -9.75
N ILE A 345 0.52 4.03 -11.02
CA ILE A 345 1.63 4.25 -11.96
C ILE A 345 2.55 5.37 -11.43
N LYS A 346 1.98 6.47 -10.92
CA LYS A 346 2.80 7.55 -10.31
C LYS A 346 3.56 7.05 -9.08
N LEU A 347 2.89 6.31 -8.18
CA LEU A 347 3.52 5.72 -7.00
C LEU A 347 4.62 4.72 -7.38
N ALA A 348 4.36 3.80 -8.31
CA ALA A 348 5.35 2.83 -8.78
C ALA A 348 6.52 3.49 -9.52
N GLY A 349 6.31 4.68 -10.09
CA GLY A 349 7.37 5.51 -10.66
C GLY A 349 8.35 6.10 -9.64
N LEU A 350 8.06 6.03 -8.33
CA LEU A 350 8.99 6.46 -7.29
C LEU A 350 10.08 5.39 -7.09
N PRO A 351 11.36 5.69 -7.37
CA PRO A 351 12.43 4.67 -7.36
C PRO A 351 12.70 4.09 -5.97
N ASN A 352 12.32 4.81 -4.92
CA ASN A 352 12.54 4.50 -3.52
C ASN A 352 11.33 3.88 -2.81
N LEU A 353 10.21 3.63 -3.51
CA LEU A 353 8.97 3.10 -2.91
C LEU A 353 8.75 1.63 -3.25
N ILE A 354 8.21 0.89 -2.27
CA ILE A 354 7.59 -0.43 -2.44
C ILE A 354 6.17 -0.38 -1.89
N ILE A 355 5.23 -0.98 -2.60
CA ILE A 355 3.80 -1.01 -2.25
C ILE A 355 3.45 -2.43 -1.77
N VAL A 356 2.72 -2.54 -0.67
CA VAL A 356 2.28 -3.81 -0.11
C VAL A 356 0.77 -3.77 0.11
N THR A 357 0.07 -4.74 -0.44
CA THR A 357 -1.39 -4.89 -0.32
C THR A 357 -1.77 -6.35 -0.09
N GLY A 358 -3.00 -6.60 0.36
CA GLY A 358 -3.55 -7.96 0.52
C GLY A 358 -4.29 -8.43 -0.73
N ALA A 359 -4.38 -9.75 -0.89
CA ALA A 359 -5.22 -10.43 -1.89
C ALA A 359 -6.73 -10.37 -1.55
N GLY A 360 -7.07 -10.02 -0.30
CA GLY A 360 -8.43 -10.01 0.23
C GLY A 360 -8.71 -11.13 1.23
N ASN A 361 -9.85 -11.03 1.91
CA ASN A 361 -10.33 -12.04 2.87
C ASN A 361 -11.38 -12.99 2.26
N ALA A 362 -11.57 -12.93 0.94
CA ALA A 362 -12.58 -13.69 0.25
C ALA A 362 -12.36 -15.19 0.49
N PHE A 363 -13.40 -15.93 0.87
CA PHE A 363 -13.29 -17.37 1.08
C PHE A 363 -12.98 -18.08 -0.25
N MET A 364 -12.51 -19.34 -0.18
CA MET A 364 -12.01 -20.09 -1.35
C MET A 364 -12.95 -20.14 -2.57
N TYR A 365 -14.24 -19.87 -2.42
CA TYR A 365 -15.21 -19.84 -3.52
C TYR A 365 -15.20 -18.52 -4.33
N GLU A 366 -14.55 -17.47 -3.84
CA GLU A 366 -14.47 -16.14 -4.45
C GLU A 366 -13.06 -15.84 -5.01
N ARG A 367 -12.29 -16.87 -5.38
CA ARG A 367 -10.90 -16.76 -5.86
C ARG A 367 -10.70 -15.82 -7.06
N ASN A 368 -11.77 -15.49 -7.77
CA ASN A 368 -11.75 -14.55 -8.90
C ASN A 368 -12.25 -13.14 -8.54
N SER A 369 -12.44 -12.82 -7.26
CA SER A 369 -12.84 -11.48 -6.87
C SER A 369 -11.66 -10.52 -7.03
N GLU A 370 -11.57 -9.87 -8.19
CA GLU A 370 -10.71 -8.71 -8.38
C GLU A 370 -11.05 -7.68 -7.29
N SER A 371 -10.03 -7.18 -6.62
CA SER A 371 -10.19 -6.14 -5.61
C SER A 371 -9.08 -5.12 -5.71
N TYR A 372 -9.39 -3.87 -5.39
CA TYR A 372 -8.40 -2.82 -5.32
C TYR A 372 -7.69 -2.85 -3.96
N PRO A 373 -6.36 -2.61 -3.93
CA PRO A 373 -5.51 -2.33 -5.09
C PRO A 373 -4.83 -3.58 -5.70
N SER A 374 -5.08 -4.80 -5.21
CA SER A 374 -4.33 -5.99 -5.64
C SER A 374 -4.40 -6.29 -7.14
N VAL A 375 -5.52 -5.96 -7.79
CA VAL A 375 -5.70 -6.12 -9.24
C VAL A 375 -4.67 -5.33 -10.07
N PHE A 376 -4.09 -4.26 -9.52
CA PHE A 376 -3.09 -3.47 -10.24
C PHE A 376 -1.71 -4.14 -10.29
N ALA A 377 -1.48 -5.22 -9.53
CA ALA A 377 -0.23 -5.96 -9.62
C ALA A 377 -0.05 -6.68 -10.96
N ASP A 378 -1.11 -6.87 -11.75
CA ASP A 378 -1.05 -7.42 -13.11
C ASP A 378 -0.40 -6.45 -14.10
N HIS A 379 -0.50 -5.13 -13.83
CA HIS A 379 0.13 -4.12 -14.66
C HIS A 379 1.65 -4.15 -14.46
N PHE A 380 2.42 -4.42 -15.53
CA PHE A 380 3.86 -4.71 -15.47
C PHE A 380 4.67 -3.74 -14.60
N PHE A 381 4.50 -2.43 -14.79
CA PHE A 381 5.24 -1.42 -14.02
C PHE A 381 4.87 -1.39 -12.54
N ILE A 382 3.59 -1.61 -12.22
CA ILE A 382 3.10 -1.59 -10.84
C ILE A 382 3.52 -2.89 -10.14
N GLY A 383 3.35 -4.03 -10.80
CA GLY A 383 3.72 -5.36 -10.29
C GLY A 383 5.21 -5.52 -9.97
N GLN A 384 6.09 -4.71 -10.56
CA GLN A 384 7.51 -4.66 -10.18
C GLN A 384 7.76 -4.00 -8.81
N LYS A 385 6.85 -3.15 -8.35
CA LYS A 385 6.95 -2.40 -7.09
C LYS A 385 5.90 -2.82 -6.06
N MET A 386 4.90 -3.62 -6.46
CA MET A 386 3.80 -4.06 -5.62
C MET A 386 3.97 -5.51 -5.18
N VAL A 387 3.74 -5.76 -3.90
CA VAL A 387 3.64 -7.10 -3.31
C VAL A 387 2.19 -7.35 -2.92
N VAL A 388 1.60 -8.39 -3.50
CA VAL A 388 0.28 -8.91 -3.09
C VAL A 388 0.48 -10.05 -2.11
N VAL A 389 -0.09 -9.90 -0.92
CA VAL A 389 0.07 -10.81 0.21
C VAL A 389 -1.19 -11.63 0.40
N ALA A 390 -1.03 -12.94 0.56
CA ALA A 390 -2.10 -13.84 0.99
C ALA A 390 -1.91 -14.32 2.43
N GLY A 391 -2.92 -14.99 2.98
CA GLY A 391 -2.96 -15.34 4.39
C GLY A 391 -2.71 -16.81 4.64
N TYR A 392 -1.85 -17.13 5.60
CA TYR A 392 -1.71 -18.51 6.09
C TYR A 392 -1.86 -18.58 7.62
N HIS A 393 -2.15 -19.79 8.10
CA HIS A 393 -2.32 -20.08 9.51
C HIS A 393 -0.99 -20.55 10.14
N PRO A 394 -0.37 -19.79 11.05
CA PRO A 394 0.98 -20.08 11.55
C PRO A 394 1.11 -21.40 12.32
N TRP A 395 0.01 -21.90 12.89
CA TRP A 395 0.00 -23.21 13.57
C TRP A 395 -0.04 -24.41 12.61
N THR A 396 -0.87 -24.35 11.55
CA THR A 396 -1.08 -25.49 10.66
C THR A 396 -0.14 -25.45 9.46
N GLY A 397 0.43 -24.30 9.15
CA GLY A 397 1.27 -24.10 7.96
C GLY A 397 0.48 -24.04 6.65
N HIS A 398 -0.85 -24.09 6.69
CA HIS A 398 -1.73 -24.06 5.52
C HIS A 398 -2.30 -22.66 5.26
N GLU A 399 -2.70 -22.43 4.01
CA GLU A 399 -3.43 -21.24 3.59
C GLU A 399 -4.74 -21.08 4.36
N VAL A 400 -5.07 -19.83 4.72
CA VAL A 400 -6.36 -19.46 5.35
C VAL A 400 -7.10 -18.40 4.54
N PHE A 401 -6.37 -17.48 3.90
CA PHE A 401 -6.92 -16.55 2.92
C PHE A 401 -6.23 -16.76 1.58
N PRO A 402 -6.97 -17.14 0.53
CA PRO A 402 -6.40 -17.50 -0.75
C PRO A 402 -5.68 -16.34 -1.41
N GLY A 403 -4.60 -16.67 -2.13
CA GLY A 403 -3.95 -15.74 -3.04
C GLY A 403 -4.74 -15.53 -4.34
N VAL A 404 -4.44 -14.42 -5.00
CA VAL A 404 -4.77 -14.14 -6.41
C VAL A 404 -3.58 -14.48 -7.32
N LYS A 405 -3.71 -14.40 -8.64
CA LYS A 405 -2.66 -14.80 -9.61
C LYS A 405 -1.32 -14.10 -9.39
N GLU A 406 -1.33 -12.89 -8.84
CA GLU A 406 -0.14 -12.07 -8.57
C GLU A 406 0.50 -12.38 -7.21
N THR A 407 -0.15 -13.21 -6.39
CA THR A 407 0.34 -13.56 -5.05
C THR A 407 1.54 -14.48 -5.16
N LYS A 408 2.64 -14.09 -4.52
CA LYS A 408 3.89 -14.87 -4.45
C LYS A 408 4.38 -15.10 -3.03
N VAL A 409 3.70 -14.53 -2.03
CA VAL A 409 4.08 -14.65 -0.62
C VAL A 409 2.84 -14.69 0.28
N TRP A 410 2.90 -15.54 1.29
CA TRP A 410 1.89 -15.65 2.33
C TRP A 410 2.45 -15.20 3.67
N ALA A 411 1.65 -14.49 4.45
CA ALA A 411 2.02 -14.01 5.78
C ALA A 411 1.02 -14.50 6.84
N PRO A 412 1.41 -14.55 8.13
CA PRO A 412 0.50 -14.96 9.19
C PRO A 412 -0.75 -14.08 9.18
N ALA A 413 -1.91 -14.70 9.02
CA ALA A 413 -3.19 -14.00 8.93
C ALA A 413 -4.29 -14.63 9.80
N ALA A 414 -4.00 -15.76 10.46
CA ALA A 414 -4.86 -16.33 11.50
C ALA A 414 -4.15 -16.35 12.85
N ARG A 415 -4.92 -16.07 13.91
CA ARG A 415 -4.42 -15.94 15.29
C ARG A 415 -3.22 -14.99 15.39
N VAL A 416 -3.32 -13.84 14.71
CA VAL A 416 -2.25 -12.84 14.70
C VAL A 416 -2.34 -12.03 15.98
N SER A 417 -1.24 -11.96 16.74
CA SER A 417 -1.15 -11.20 17.98
C SER A 417 -1.04 -9.70 17.67
N THR A 418 -1.99 -8.88 18.11
CA THR A 418 -2.07 -7.46 17.73
C THR A 418 -2.61 -6.60 18.88
N ALA A 419 -2.33 -5.29 18.83
CA ALA A 419 -2.95 -4.30 19.71
C ALA A 419 -4.48 -4.36 19.60
N CYS A 420 -5.18 -4.25 20.72
CA CYS A 420 -6.62 -4.19 20.76
C CYS A 420 -7.14 -3.46 21.98
N TRP A 421 -8.42 -3.08 21.92
CA TRP A 421 -9.04 -2.42 23.05
C TRP A 421 -9.45 -3.43 24.14
N TYR A 422 -9.18 -3.06 25.39
CA TYR A 422 -9.66 -3.77 26.57
C TYR A 422 -10.73 -2.94 27.31
N LEU A 423 -11.85 -3.57 27.63
CA LEU A 423 -12.89 -3.03 28.49
C LEU A 423 -13.09 -3.97 29.68
N ASN A 424 -13.00 -3.44 30.90
CA ASN A 424 -13.15 -4.21 32.15
C ASN A 424 -12.27 -5.48 32.21
N GLY A 425 -11.02 -5.35 31.74
CA GLY A 425 -10.04 -6.45 31.75
C GLY A 425 -10.24 -7.52 30.67
N SER A 426 -11.18 -7.32 29.75
CA SER A 426 -11.44 -8.22 28.62
C SER A 426 -11.27 -7.50 27.27
N PRO A 427 -10.73 -8.18 26.23
CA PRO A 427 -10.66 -7.60 24.90
C PRO A 427 -12.07 -7.38 24.34
N THR A 428 -12.32 -6.22 23.72
CA THR A 428 -13.59 -5.91 23.06
C THR A 428 -13.82 -6.79 21.82
N GLU A 429 -12.74 -7.26 21.21
CA GLU A 429 -12.74 -8.14 20.05
C GLU A 429 -11.86 -9.35 20.30
N ASN A 430 -12.46 -10.54 20.45
CA ASN A 430 -11.71 -11.79 20.58
C ASN A 430 -12.42 -12.95 19.86
N LYS A 431 -12.14 -13.09 18.56
CA LYS A 431 -12.74 -14.11 17.70
C LYS A 431 -12.43 -15.54 18.17
N TYR A 432 -11.27 -15.76 18.78
CA TYR A 432 -10.79 -17.11 19.09
C TYR A 432 -11.20 -17.64 20.47
N LYS A 433 -11.92 -16.84 21.29
CA LYS A 433 -12.30 -17.20 22.66
C LYS A 433 -11.11 -17.69 23.51
N VAL A 434 -9.88 -17.30 23.16
CA VAL A 434 -8.67 -17.61 23.93
C VAL A 434 -8.63 -16.63 25.09
N ALA A 435 -8.62 -17.13 26.32
CA ALA A 435 -8.50 -16.29 27.50
C ALA A 435 -7.17 -15.52 27.45
N PRO A 436 -7.19 -14.18 27.59
CA PRO A 436 -5.96 -13.38 27.56
C PRO A 436 -5.12 -13.70 28.79
N THR A 437 -3.81 -13.88 28.59
CA THR A 437 -2.85 -14.00 29.70
C THR A 437 -2.71 -12.66 30.42
N ASP A 438 -2.12 -12.65 31.63
CA ASP A 438 -1.84 -11.38 32.33
C ASP A 438 -0.89 -10.47 31.53
N PHE A 439 0.00 -11.08 30.75
CA PHE A 439 0.85 -10.35 29.81
C PHE A 439 0.01 -9.68 28.71
N ASP A 440 -0.94 -10.42 28.11
CA ASP A 440 -1.84 -9.90 27.08
C ASP A 440 -2.71 -8.76 27.62
N LYS A 441 -3.27 -8.91 28.83
CA LYS A 441 -4.06 -7.86 29.50
C LYS A 441 -3.22 -6.61 29.74
N LYS A 442 -2.00 -6.77 30.27
CA LYS A 442 -1.09 -5.67 30.56
C LYS A 442 -0.69 -4.90 29.29
N ARG A 443 -0.51 -5.59 28.17
CA ARG A 443 -0.12 -5.00 26.89
C ARG A 443 -1.28 -4.66 25.97
N GLN A 444 -2.50 -4.97 26.40
CA GLN A 444 -3.71 -4.85 25.60
C GLN A 444 -3.57 -5.56 24.23
N ILE A 445 -3.20 -6.83 24.25
CA ILE A 445 -3.01 -7.66 23.03
C ILE A 445 -4.16 -8.67 22.90
N CYS A 446 -4.69 -8.88 21.69
CA CYS A 446 -5.55 -10.03 21.38
C CYS A 446 -5.14 -10.72 20.08
N TYR A 447 -5.93 -11.72 19.68
CA TYR A 447 -5.72 -12.49 18.46
C TYR A 447 -6.79 -12.12 17.43
N LYS A 448 -6.36 -11.57 16.30
CA LYS A 448 -7.23 -11.24 15.16
C LYS A 448 -6.96 -12.13 13.95
N GLU A 449 -7.86 -12.05 12.97
CA GLU A 449 -7.82 -12.82 11.74
C GLU A 449 -8.17 -11.94 10.56
N GLY A 450 -7.38 -12.02 9.50
CA GLY A 450 -7.55 -11.24 8.28
C GLY A 450 -6.22 -10.95 7.60
N ILE A 451 -6.23 -10.83 6.28
CA ILE A 451 -5.03 -10.49 5.51
C ILE A 451 -4.47 -9.12 5.91
N SER A 452 -5.33 -8.21 6.39
CA SER A 452 -4.95 -6.92 6.95
C SER A 452 -3.84 -7.00 8.01
N TYR A 453 -3.74 -8.11 8.75
CA TYR A 453 -2.70 -8.31 9.78
C TYR A 453 -1.43 -8.98 9.24
N GLY A 454 -1.49 -9.60 8.05
CA GLY A 454 -0.33 -10.16 7.35
C GLY A 454 0.44 -9.14 6.51
N ILE A 455 -0.27 -8.18 5.89
CA ILE A 455 0.31 -7.06 5.12
C ILE A 455 1.36 -6.28 5.91
N PRO A 456 1.13 -5.82 7.16
CA PRO A 456 2.14 -5.10 7.95
C PRO A 456 3.37 -5.94 8.30
N LEU A 457 3.23 -7.26 8.42
CA LEU A 457 4.37 -8.14 8.63
C LEU A 457 5.30 -8.13 7.40
N VAL A 458 4.73 -8.16 6.19
CA VAL A 458 5.48 -8.03 4.94
C VAL A 458 6.10 -6.64 4.82
N SER A 459 5.33 -5.57 5.05
CA SER A 459 5.83 -4.19 4.97
C SER A 459 7.01 -3.96 5.93
N GLY A 460 6.89 -4.43 7.16
CA GLY A 460 7.93 -4.28 8.17
C GLY A 460 9.19 -5.10 7.85
N LEU A 461 9.08 -6.33 7.33
CA LEU A 461 10.26 -7.09 6.91
C LEU A 461 10.95 -6.51 5.67
N LEU A 462 10.19 -5.97 4.71
CA LEU A 462 10.75 -5.21 3.58
C LEU A 462 11.56 -4.01 4.08
N ALA A 463 11.02 -3.23 5.03
CA ALA A 463 11.74 -2.16 5.69
C ALA A 463 13.02 -2.66 6.39
N ASN A 464 12.97 -3.81 7.05
CA ASN A 464 14.16 -4.40 7.70
C ASN A 464 15.26 -4.74 6.70
N TRP A 465 14.91 -5.33 5.56
CA TRP A 465 15.88 -5.65 4.52
C TRP A 465 16.44 -4.40 3.83
N LEU A 466 15.60 -3.41 3.55
CA LEU A 466 16.02 -2.09 3.05
C LEU A 466 17.00 -1.43 4.03
N SER A 467 16.70 -1.44 5.33
CA SER A 467 17.60 -0.92 6.39
C SER A 467 18.93 -1.68 6.47
N SER A 468 18.97 -2.88 5.91
CA SER A 468 20.15 -3.75 5.87
C SER A 468 20.94 -3.62 4.56
N GLY A 469 20.63 -2.61 3.75
CA GLY A 469 21.38 -2.26 2.54
C GLY A 469 20.96 -3.06 1.32
N ILE A 470 19.84 -3.79 1.36
CA ILE A 470 19.28 -4.38 0.14
C ILE A 470 18.61 -3.26 -0.66
N ASP A 471 18.98 -3.14 -1.93
CA ASP A 471 18.42 -2.13 -2.83
C ASP A 471 16.92 -2.33 -3.05
N THR A 472 16.21 -1.21 -3.24
CA THR A 472 14.76 -1.18 -3.47
C THR A 472 14.33 -2.06 -4.63
N ASP A 473 15.13 -2.11 -5.71
CA ASP A 473 14.81 -2.91 -6.91
C ASP A 473 15.06 -4.42 -6.72
N LEU A 474 15.77 -4.81 -5.66
CA LEU A 474 16.14 -6.20 -5.40
C LEU A 474 15.36 -6.82 -4.24
N VAL A 475 14.86 -6.01 -3.32
CA VAL A 475 14.35 -6.51 -2.03
C VAL A 475 13.08 -7.37 -2.15
N ILE A 476 12.20 -7.09 -3.12
CA ILE A 476 11.01 -7.92 -3.37
C ILE A 476 11.42 -9.33 -3.83
N ASN A 477 12.33 -9.41 -4.81
CA ASN A 477 12.84 -10.69 -5.30
C ASN A 477 13.64 -11.43 -4.22
N TYR A 478 14.38 -10.70 -3.39
CA TYR A 478 15.07 -11.27 -2.23
C TYR A 478 14.08 -11.89 -1.24
N MET A 479 13.00 -11.18 -0.88
CA MET A 479 11.93 -11.70 -0.02
C MET A 479 11.30 -12.97 -0.60
N TYR A 480 10.93 -12.99 -1.89
CA TYR A 480 10.32 -14.17 -2.51
C TYR A 480 11.26 -15.39 -2.49
N ARG A 481 12.58 -15.20 -2.63
CA ARG A 481 13.55 -16.29 -2.53
C ARG A 481 13.70 -16.85 -1.12
N LEU A 482 13.42 -16.04 -0.10
CA LEU A 482 13.46 -16.48 1.29
C LEU A 482 12.17 -17.19 1.71
N ALA A 483 11.04 -16.87 1.09
CA ALA A 483 9.76 -17.48 1.40
C ALA A 483 9.77 -18.99 1.11
N TYR A 484 9.19 -19.79 2.01
CA TYR A 484 9.20 -21.24 1.89
C TYR A 484 8.01 -21.89 2.63
N PRO A 485 7.54 -23.08 2.25
CA PRO A 485 6.40 -23.73 2.92
C PRO A 485 6.71 -24.20 4.33
N ARG A 486 5.73 -24.06 5.25
CA ARG A 486 5.84 -24.52 6.65
C ARG A 486 5.22 -25.90 6.91
N ALA A 487 4.47 -26.41 5.94
CA ALA A 487 3.88 -27.74 5.92
C ALA A 487 3.97 -28.31 4.51
N ASP A 488 3.83 -29.62 4.36
CA ASP A 488 3.77 -30.26 3.06
C ASP A 488 2.62 -29.68 2.23
N ASN A 489 2.89 -29.33 0.97
CA ASN A 489 1.95 -28.63 0.08
C ASN A 489 1.44 -27.28 0.63
N GLY A 490 2.13 -26.69 1.61
CA GLY A 490 1.83 -25.35 2.11
C GLY A 490 2.25 -24.24 1.15
N PRO A 491 1.75 -23.01 1.33
CA PRO A 491 2.15 -21.87 0.51
C PRO A 491 3.57 -21.39 0.83
N ALA A 492 4.16 -20.57 -0.05
CA ALA A 492 5.45 -19.92 0.21
C ALA A 492 5.30 -18.84 1.30
N VAL A 493 5.65 -19.20 2.54
CA VAL A 493 5.45 -18.35 3.71
C VAL A 493 6.64 -17.43 3.95
N LEU A 494 6.34 -16.16 4.21
CA LEU A 494 7.26 -15.09 4.60
C LEU A 494 8.25 -15.56 5.67
N TYR A 495 9.52 -15.28 5.45
CA TYR A 495 10.62 -15.61 6.36
C TYR A 495 11.59 -14.44 6.38
N ASN A 496 12.05 -14.01 7.56
CA ASN A 496 12.91 -12.84 7.71
C ASN A 496 14.36 -13.05 7.26
N GLY A 497 14.76 -14.29 6.95
CA GLY A 497 16.09 -14.62 6.44
C GLY A 497 17.14 -14.94 7.50
N ILE A 498 16.82 -14.82 8.80
CA ILE A 498 17.77 -15.01 9.91
C ILE A 498 17.96 -16.49 10.22
N LYS A 499 19.14 -17.02 9.91
CA LYS A 499 19.48 -18.44 10.06
C LYS A 499 19.96 -18.74 11.48
N ILE A 500 20.02 -20.03 11.85
CA ILE A 500 20.52 -20.47 13.17
C ILE A 500 21.92 -19.91 13.45
N GLN A 501 22.81 -19.91 12.45
CA GLN A 501 24.18 -19.38 12.57
C GLN A 501 24.24 -17.88 12.93
N ASP A 502 23.17 -17.13 12.70
CA ASP A 502 23.09 -15.71 13.02
C ASP A 502 22.61 -15.49 14.47
N TRP A 503 22.15 -16.55 15.15
CA TRP A 503 21.72 -16.51 16.55
C TRP A 503 22.95 -16.64 17.48
N PRO A 504 22.89 -16.12 18.71
CA PRO A 504 23.89 -16.42 19.73
C PRO A 504 23.99 -17.93 20.00
N ARG A 505 25.23 -18.43 20.12
CA ARG A 505 25.54 -19.87 20.18
C ARG A 505 24.83 -20.60 21.31
N GLU A 506 24.59 -19.94 22.43
CA GLU A 506 23.88 -20.50 23.58
C GLU A 506 22.45 -20.96 23.21
N PHE A 507 21.81 -20.27 22.25
CA PHE A 507 20.47 -20.59 21.76
C PHE A 507 20.45 -21.55 20.58
N TRP A 508 21.60 -22.02 20.09
CA TRP A 508 21.60 -23.02 19.04
C TRP A 508 20.96 -24.33 19.53
N PRO A 509 20.08 -24.96 18.73
CA PRO A 509 19.54 -26.27 19.07
C PRO A 509 20.64 -27.32 19.23
N ASN A 510 20.47 -28.26 20.14
CA ASN A 510 21.50 -29.29 20.43
C ASN A 510 21.90 -30.10 19.19
N TRP A 511 20.94 -30.40 18.31
CA TRP A 511 21.21 -31.10 17.06
C TRP A 511 22.10 -30.27 16.12
N TYR A 512 21.91 -28.95 16.09
CA TYR A 512 22.72 -28.05 15.27
C TYR A 512 24.14 -27.91 15.84
N LYS A 513 24.27 -27.74 17.17
CA LYS A 513 25.57 -27.70 17.86
C LYS A 513 26.42 -28.94 17.57
N LYS A 514 25.81 -30.14 17.62
CA LYS A 514 26.50 -31.42 17.34
C LYS A 514 27.05 -31.49 15.91
N ASN A 515 26.33 -30.94 14.93
CA ASN A 515 26.74 -30.95 13.53
C ASN A 515 27.74 -29.84 13.20
N ALA A 516 27.61 -28.67 13.82
CA ALA A 516 28.50 -27.53 13.60
C ALA A 516 29.96 -27.83 14.01
N ASN A 517 30.17 -28.70 15.02
CA ASN A 517 31.51 -29.10 15.47
C ASN A 517 32.16 -30.20 14.60
N ARG A 518 31.46 -30.70 13.58
CA ARG A 518 31.98 -31.72 12.65
C ARG A 518 32.50 -31.12 11.33
N ILE A 519 32.23 -29.83 11.10
CA ILE A 519 32.70 -29.03 9.97
C ILE A 519 33.90 -28.22 10.47
#